data_AF-A0A836NZE2-F1
#
_entry.id   AF-A0A836NZE2-F1
#
_cell.length_a   1.000
_cell.length_b   1.000
_cell.length_c   1.000
_cell.angle_alpha   90.00
_cell.angle_beta   90.00
_cell.angle_gamma   90.00
#
_symmetry.space_group_name_H-M   'P 1'
#
loop_
_entity.id
_entity.type
_entity.pdbx_description
1 polymer ?
#
loop_
_entity_poly.entity_id
_entity_poly.type
_entity_poly.pdbx_seq_one_letter_code
_entity_poly.pdbx_strand_id
1 'polypeptide(L)' 'MTTVSSDLQPTGGAQKLPAEKAWATAVQNNVVFLSAQMGVLAKGRHTIKVVRIDDNIVLQKLVLSTVPVPASYLGPAPTH' A
#
# COMPACT_ATOMS: atom_id res chain seq x y z
N MET A 1 0.02 -14.52 -9.40
CA MET A 1 0.43 -13.11 -9.37
C MET A 1 -0.64 -12.35 -8.61
N THR A 2 -0.29 -11.72 -7.50
CA THR A 2 -1.25 -10.95 -6.70
C THR A 2 -1.20 -9.49 -7.16
N THR A 3 -2.32 -8.99 -7.65
CA THR A 3 -2.45 -7.59 -8.09
C THR A 3 -3.09 -6.77 -6.98
N VAL A 4 -2.58 -5.58 -6.77
CA VAL A 4 -3.18 -4.58 -5.88
C VAL A 4 -3.48 -3.32 -6.70
N SER A 5 -4.55 -2.65 -6.33
CA SER A 5 -5.02 -1.43 -6.99
C SER A 5 -5.64 -0.49 -5.96
N SER A 6 -5.61 0.79 -6.27
CA SER A 6 -6.34 1.83 -5.53
C SER A 6 -7.39 2.44 -6.42
N ASP A 7 -8.58 2.67 -5.87
CA ASP A 7 -9.62 3.47 -6.51
C ASP A 7 -9.72 4.83 -5.80
N LEU A 8 -9.28 5.88 -6.47
CA LEU A 8 -9.20 7.24 -5.93
C LEU A 8 -9.98 8.19 -6.83
N GLN A 9 -10.99 8.84 -6.26
CA GLN A 9 -11.80 9.81 -6.98
C GLN A 9 -11.60 11.21 -6.39
N PRO A 10 -11.01 12.16 -7.13
CA PRO A 10 -10.92 13.54 -6.69
C PRO A 10 -12.31 14.16 -6.49
N THR A 11 -12.47 14.94 -5.43
CA THR A 11 -13.68 15.75 -5.22
C THR A 11 -13.31 17.10 -4.64
N GLY A 12 -13.90 18.16 -5.18
CA GLY A 12 -13.74 19.54 -4.67
C GLY A 12 -14.71 19.89 -3.54
N GLY A 13 -15.59 18.95 -3.16
CA GLY A 13 -16.65 19.17 -2.17
C GLY A 13 -16.68 18.10 -1.08
N ALA A 14 -17.85 17.90 -0.47
CA ALA A 14 -18.02 16.89 0.56
C ALA A 14 -17.77 15.47 0.01
N GLN A 15 -16.98 14.68 0.74
CA GLN A 15 -16.65 13.29 0.40
C GLN A 15 -17.81 12.36 0.78
N LYS A 16 -18.56 11.87 -0.21
CA LYS A 16 -19.72 10.99 0.01
C LYS A 16 -19.36 9.53 -0.27
N LEU A 17 -18.58 9.29 -1.31
CA LEU A 17 -18.19 7.95 -1.77
C LEU A 17 -16.92 7.46 -1.08
N PRO A 18 -16.73 6.14 -0.94
CA PRO A 18 -15.48 5.57 -0.43
C PRO A 18 -14.24 6.01 -1.21
N ALA A 19 -14.31 6.06 -2.54
CA ALA A 19 -13.18 6.48 -3.40
C ALA A 19 -12.79 7.96 -3.20
N GLU A 20 -13.76 8.83 -2.88
CA GLU A 20 -13.52 10.24 -2.55
C GLU A 20 -12.83 10.41 -1.21
N LYS A 21 -13.25 9.62 -0.21
CA LYS A 21 -12.61 9.58 1.11
C LYS A 21 -11.18 9.02 1.00
N ALA A 22 -11.01 7.94 0.23
CA ALA A 22 -9.71 7.34 -0.03
C ALA A 22 -8.76 8.33 -0.71
N TRP A 23 -9.24 9.07 -1.72
CA TRP A 23 -8.48 10.15 -2.35
C TRP A 23 -8.06 11.23 -1.35
N ALA A 24 -8.99 11.70 -0.51
CA ALA A 24 -8.67 12.73 0.47
C ALA A 24 -7.64 12.26 1.51
N THR A 25 -7.76 11.02 2.01
CA THR A 25 -6.76 10.42 2.90
C THR A 25 -5.41 10.29 2.20
N ALA A 26 -5.39 9.86 0.94
CA ALA A 26 -4.16 9.70 0.17
C ALA A 26 -3.44 11.05 -0.02
N VAL A 27 -4.19 12.11 -0.33
CA VAL A 27 -3.64 13.47 -0.46
C VAL A 27 -3.14 14.02 0.88
N GLN A 28 -3.92 13.88 1.96
CA GLN A 28 -3.53 14.34 3.30
C GLN A 28 -2.23 13.68 3.79
N ASN A 29 -2.08 12.38 3.53
CA ASN A 29 -0.89 11.63 3.95
C ASN A 29 0.22 11.62 2.89
N ASN A 30 -0.05 12.14 1.69
CA ASN A 30 0.82 12.07 0.50
C ASN A 30 1.31 10.65 0.16
N VAL A 31 0.45 9.65 0.37
CA VAL A 31 0.76 8.24 0.13
C VAL A 31 -0.51 7.40 -0.03
N VAL A 32 -0.42 6.32 -0.80
CA VAL A 32 -1.44 5.27 -0.89
C VAL A 32 -0.89 3.99 -0.28
N PHE A 33 -1.60 3.42 0.68
CA PHE A 33 -1.26 2.12 1.27
C PHE A 33 -2.02 1.00 0.56
N LEU A 34 -1.29 0.06 -0.03
CA LEU A 34 -1.83 -1.17 -0.60
C LEU A 34 -1.25 -2.37 0.15
N SER A 35 -2.08 -3.38 0.42
CA SER A 35 -1.64 -4.60 1.09
C SER A 35 -2.23 -5.83 0.43
N ALA A 36 -1.51 -6.95 0.53
CA ALA A 36 -1.98 -8.23 0.02
C ALA A 36 -1.43 -9.35 0.90
N GLN A 37 -2.20 -10.42 1.06
CA GLN A 37 -1.75 -11.62 1.75
C GLN A 37 -1.02 -12.52 0.74
N MET A 38 0.18 -12.96 1.10
CA MET A 38 1.04 -13.79 0.24
C MET A 38 0.95 -15.28 0.58
N GLY A 39 0.04 -15.67 1.47
CA GLY A 39 -0.12 -17.04 1.95
C GLY A 39 0.97 -17.49 2.92
N VAL A 40 1.07 -18.81 3.12
CA VAL A 40 2.08 -19.43 3.99
C VAL A 40 3.39 -19.55 3.24
N LEU A 41 4.49 -19.14 3.88
CA LEU A 41 5.84 -19.26 3.35
C LEU A 41 6.61 -20.35 4.10
N ALA A 42 7.32 -21.20 3.37
CA ALA A 42 8.29 -22.11 3.96
C ALA A 42 9.45 -21.31 4.58
N LYS A 43 10.10 -21.86 5.60
CA LYS A 43 11.31 -21.25 6.17
C LYS A 43 12.42 -21.24 5.11
N GLY A 44 13.03 -20.09 4.88
CA GLY A 44 14.12 -19.94 3.92
C GLY A 44 14.20 -18.54 3.33
N ARG A 45 15.10 -18.37 2.36
CA ARG A 45 15.25 -17.13 1.61
C ARG A 45 14.18 -17.05 0.52
N HIS A 46 13.50 -15.92 0.45
CA HIS A 46 12.51 -15.61 -0.57
C HIS A 46 12.91 -14.37 -1.35
N THR A 47 12.43 -14.26 -2.58
CA THR A 47 12.56 -13.06 -3.40
C THR A 47 11.19 -12.48 -3.66
N ILE A 48 10.97 -11.22 -3.26
CA ILE A 48 9.78 -10.46 -3.64
C ILE A 48 10.08 -9.75 -4.95
N LYS A 49 9.20 -9.91 -5.94
CA LYS A 49 9.23 -9.19 -7.20
C LYS A 49 8.07 -8.21 -7.24
N VAL A 50 8.37 -6.92 -7.39
CA VAL A 50 7.35 -5.88 -7.60
C VAL A 50 7.38 -5.46 -9.07
N VAL A 51 6.22 -5.53 -9.72
CA VAL A 51 6.06 -5.16 -11.12
C VAL A 51 5.03 -4.04 -11.18
N ARG A 52 5.42 -2.91 -11.79
CA ARG A 52 4.47 -1.83 -12.08
C ARG A 52 3.71 -2.18 -13.34
N ILE A 53 2.39 -2.18 -13.26
CA ILE A 53 1.50 -2.40 -14.40
C ILE A 53 1.25 -1.04 -15.08
N ASP A 54 0.85 -0.05 -14.29
CA ASP A 54 0.70 1.34 -14.74
C ASP A 54 2.02 2.12 -14.62
N ASP A 55 2.20 3.08 -15.52
CA ASP A 55 3.45 3.84 -15.66
C ASP A 55 3.64 4.93 -14.59
N ASN A 56 2.55 5.39 -13.99
CA ASN A 56 2.50 6.49 -13.00
C ASN A 56 2.72 6.06 -11.53
N ILE A 57 3.09 4.80 -11.29
CA ILE A 57 3.30 4.28 -9.93
C ILE A 57 4.73 4.54 -9.44
N VAL A 58 4.84 5.11 -8.24
CA VAL A 58 6.11 5.28 -7.52
C VAL A 58 6.09 4.46 -6.24
N LEU A 59 6.93 3.43 -6.15
CA LEU A 59 7.10 2.63 -4.94
C LEU A 59 8.09 3.32 -3.99
N GLN A 60 7.61 3.76 -2.83
CA GLN A 60 8.44 4.41 -1.81
C GLN A 60 8.90 3.48 -0.69
N LYS A 61 8.05 2.53 -0.27
CA LYS A 61 8.33 1.63 0.85
C LYS A 61 7.65 0.28 0.69
N LEU A 62 8.35 -0.78 1.10
CA LEU A 62 7.81 -2.14 1.22
C LEU A 62 7.90 -2.58 2.68
N VAL A 63 6.77 -3.02 3.25
CA VAL A 63 6.71 -3.61 4.60
C VAL A 63 6.30 -5.07 4.46
N LEU A 64 7.17 -5.97 4.90
CA LEU A 64 6.92 -7.41 4.92
C LEU A 64 6.76 -7.84 6.38
N SER A 65 5.66 -8.51 6.69
CA SER A 65 5.41 -9.00 8.05
C SER A 65 4.65 -10.31 8.02
N THR A 66 5.03 -11.23 8.91
CA THR A 66 4.32 -12.49 9.18
C THR A 66 3.35 -12.37 10.37
N VAL A 67 3.31 -11.19 10.99
CA VAL A 67 2.45 -10.83 12.13
C VAL A 67 1.76 -9.49 11.87
N PRO A 68 0.72 -9.11 12.63
CA PRO A 68 0.10 -7.79 12.51
C PRO A 68 1.14 -6.66 12.68
N VAL A 69 1.10 -5.67 11.80
CA VAL A 69 1.97 -4.49 11.87
C VAL A 69 1.24 -3.39 12.67
N PRO A 70 1.84 -2.85 13.75
CA PRO A 70 1.23 -1.75 14.49
C PRO A 70 1.02 -0.50 13.61
N ALA A 71 -0.08 0.21 13.84
CA ALA A 71 -0.36 1.46 13.14
C ALA A 71 0.72 2.51 13.48
N SER A 72 1.30 3.09 12.43
CA SER A 72 2.26 4.19 12.55
C SER A 72 2.25 5.00 11.26
N TYR A 73 2.50 6.31 11.36
CA TYR A 73 2.43 7.21 10.21
C TYR A 73 3.50 6.89 9.16
N LEU A 74 4.75 6.68 9.58
CA LEU A 74 5.88 6.41 8.70
C LEU A 74 6.18 4.92 8.51
N GLY A 75 5.47 4.02 9.18
CA GLY A 75 5.83 2.60 9.25
C GLY A 75 7.08 2.31 10.09
N PRO A 76 7.49 1.03 10.22
CA PRO A 76 8.69 0.64 10.96
C PRO A 76 9.97 1.17 10.32
N ALA A 77 11.04 1.32 11.11
CA ALA A 77 12.35 1.69 10.58
C ALA A 77 12.85 0.66 9.55
N PRO A 78 13.64 1.07 8.54
CA PRO A 78 14.24 0.13 7.60
C PRO A 78 15.09 -0.93 8.30
N THR A 79 15.01 -2.17 7.83
CA THR A 79 15.92 -3.24 8.21
C THR A 79 17.12 -3.25 7.26
N HIS A 80 18.34 -3.40 7.79
CA HIS A 80 19.58 -3.51 7.01
C HIS A 80 19.86 -4.96 6.58
#